data_AF-A0A1T3WAD7-F1
#
_entry.id   AF-A0A1T3WAD7-F1
#
_cell.length_a   1.000
_cell.length_b   1.000
_cell.length_c   1.000
_cell.angle_alpha   90.00
_cell.angle_beta   90.00
_cell.angle_gamma   90.00
#
_symmetry.space_group_name_H-M   'P 1'
#
loop_
_entity.id
_entity.type
_entity.pdbx_description
1 polymer ?
#
loop_
_entity_poly.entity_id
_entity_poly.type
_entity_poly.pdbx_seq_one_letter_code
_entity_poly.pdbx_strand_id
1 'polypeptide(L)'
;MKVIGLMSGTSMDGLDAVVAELDWDGAAVTMTPLRHIERPWPDEVRQRLHASLGPTTAGELCELDQLIGQASAKLASELLPADLIVSHGQTVHHWVQDGEAKGTLQLGQPAWIVEATGLPVISDVRSRDIAAGGHGAPLAGILDDLWLRGEHTRAALNLGGIANVTIVRTARPPLAFDTGPANCLLDEAARRATGGASDEDGRLAAAGTPDTQLLQDLLADPYFSLPPPKSTGREHFHLGDLPDLSPEDLLATLTELTAITIADALAPYAPVEVVASGGGVRNSTLLAALKRRLPITLSDERGLPAQAKEAYLMALVGFLSWHQVPLLTGPHVLGRISPGNSPLSLPPPASLPTGLIIRTT
;
A
#
# COMPACT_ATOMS: atom_id res chain seq x y z
N MET A 1 -1.62 3.23 -23.53
CA MET A 1 -0.22 2.94 -23.12
C MET A 1 -0.22 1.77 -22.17
N LYS A 2 0.58 0.73 -22.41
CA LYS A 2 0.77 -0.38 -21.47
C LYS A 2 1.89 -0.05 -20.50
N VAL A 3 1.58 -0.03 -19.22
CA VAL A 3 2.52 0.33 -18.15
C VAL A 3 2.66 -0.82 -17.19
N ILE A 4 3.90 -1.23 -16.94
CA ILE A 4 4.24 -2.18 -15.89
C ILE A 4 4.49 -1.42 -14.59
N GLY A 5 3.81 -1.80 -13.51
CA GLY A 5 4.07 -1.31 -12.16
C GLY A 5 4.75 -2.38 -11.32
N LEU A 6 5.86 -2.04 -10.66
CA LEU A 6 6.62 -2.91 -9.77
C LEU A 6 6.62 -2.32 -8.35
N MET A 7 6.26 -3.13 -7.37
CA MET A 7 6.11 -2.71 -5.97
C MET A 7 6.58 -3.80 -5.02
N SER A 8 7.41 -3.42 -4.04
CA SER A 8 7.71 -4.26 -2.87
C SER A 8 7.30 -3.49 -1.63
N GLY A 9 6.26 -3.97 -0.97
CA GLY A 9 5.66 -3.32 0.20
C GLY A 9 6.59 -3.26 1.42
N THR A 10 6.17 -2.52 2.44
CA THR A 10 6.92 -2.43 3.71
C THR A 10 6.87 -3.72 4.52
N SER A 11 5.96 -4.65 4.20
CA SER A 11 5.96 -5.98 4.81
C SER A 11 7.15 -6.83 4.36
N MET A 12 7.78 -6.49 3.23
CA MET A 12 8.93 -7.21 2.66
C MET A 12 8.64 -8.70 2.37
N ASP A 13 7.38 -9.04 2.10
CA ASP A 13 6.98 -10.43 1.84
C ASP A 13 7.33 -10.88 0.42
N GLY A 14 7.30 -9.96 -0.53
CA GLY A 14 7.54 -10.26 -1.94
C GLY A 14 7.57 -9.03 -2.83
N LEU A 15 7.71 -9.30 -4.12
CA LEU A 15 7.65 -8.33 -5.19
C LEU A 15 6.38 -8.56 -6.02
N ASP A 16 5.56 -7.52 -6.10
CA ASP A 16 4.40 -7.44 -6.95
C ASP A 16 4.74 -6.77 -8.28
N ALA A 17 4.24 -7.36 -9.36
CA ALA A 17 4.34 -6.82 -10.69
C ALA A 17 2.97 -6.88 -11.37
N VAL A 18 2.56 -5.77 -11.97
CA VAL A 18 1.33 -5.69 -12.77
C VAL A 18 1.62 -5.12 -14.14
N VAL A 19 0.77 -5.42 -15.10
CA VAL A 19 0.67 -4.63 -16.34
C VAL A 19 -0.77 -4.16 -16.49
N ALA A 20 -0.91 -2.87 -16.78
CA ALA A 20 -2.19 -2.23 -17.05
C ALA A 20 -2.12 -1.49 -18.38
N GLU A 21 -3.24 -1.46 -19.10
CA GLU A 21 -3.42 -0.50 -20.18
C GLU A 21 -4.07 0.77 -19.62
N LEU A 22 -3.39 1.90 -19.79
CA LEU A 22 -3.87 3.22 -19.42
C LEU A 22 -4.13 4.07 -20.66
N ASP A 23 -5.31 4.66 -20.71
CA ASP A 23 -5.75 5.61 -21.72
C ASP A 23 -6.23 6.89 -21.04
N TRP A 24 -6.09 8.02 -21.73
CA TRP A 24 -6.50 9.31 -21.21
C TRP A 24 -7.21 10.13 -22.29
N ASP A 25 -8.49 10.41 -22.05
CA ASP A 25 -9.35 11.19 -22.95
C ASP A 25 -9.21 12.73 -22.80
N GLY A 26 -8.22 13.18 -22.00
CA GLY A 26 -8.01 14.57 -21.65
C GLY A 26 -8.75 15.03 -20.38
N ALA A 27 -9.68 14.23 -19.85
CA ALA A 27 -10.36 14.48 -18.59
C ALA A 27 -10.04 13.39 -17.55
N ALA A 28 -10.41 12.14 -17.83
CA ALA A 28 -10.23 11.01 -16.92
C ALA A 28 -9.23 9.99 -17.47
N VAL A 29 -8.52 9.33 -16.56
CA VAL A 29 -7.69 8.18 -16.92
C VAL A 29 -8.55 6.93 -16.84
N THR A 30 -8.55 6.11 -17.89
CA THR A 30 -9.10 4.76 -17.85
C THR A 30 -7.96 3.77 -17.69
N MET A 31 -8.00 2.95 -16.65
CA MET A 31 -7.07 1.86 -16.42
C MET A 31 -7.78 0.52 -16.61
N THR A 32 -7.20 -0.33 -17.46
CA THR A 32 -7.62 -1.71 -17.68
C THR A 32 -6.55 -2.63 -17.09
N PRO A 33 -6.78 -3.23 -15.91
CA PRO A 33 -5.90 -4.26 -15.35
C PRO A 33 -5.77 -5.45 -16.30
N LEU A 34 -4.55 -5.83 -16.69
CA LEU A 34 -4.35 -6.94 -17.64
C LEU A 34 -3.76 -8.19 -16.97
N ARG A 35 -2.79 -8.01 -16.07
CA ARG A 35 -2.14 -9.13 -15.39
C ARG A 35 -1.47 -8.68 -14.09
N HIS A 36 -1.49 -9.56 -13.09
CA HIS A 36 -0.75 -9.45 -11.84
C HIS A 36 0.09 -10.71 -11.63
N ILE A 37 1.32 -10.53 -11.17
CA ILE A 37 2.24 -11.58 -10.73
C ILE A 37 2.82 -11.14 -9.39
N GLU A 38 2.77 -12.03 -8.42
CA GLU A 38 3.47 -11.89 -7.14
C GLU A 38 4.59 -12.95 -7.07
N ARG A 39 5.75 -12.56 -6.53
CA ARG A 39 6.84 -13.48 -6.21
C ARG A 39 7.34 -13.20 -4.80
N PRO A 40 7.27 -14.17 -3.87
CA PRO A 40 7.82 -13.99 -2.54
C PRO A 40 9.34 -13.83 -2.60
N TRP A 41 9.88 -13.05 -1.66
CA TRP A 41 11.33 -12.98 -1.50
C TRP A 41 11.86 -14.32 -0.96
N PRO A 42 13.01 -14.83 -1.46
CA PRO A 42 13.70 -15.93 -0.78
C PRO A 42 13.95 -15.55 0.69
N ASP A 43 13.80 -16.50 1.61
CA ASP A 43 13.87 -16.22 3.05
C ASP A 43 15.16 -15.50 3.47
N GLU A 44 16.29 -15.86 2.86
CA GLU A 44 17.57 -15.18 3.08
C GLU A 44 17.51 -13.70 2.70
N VAL A 45 16.96 -13.38 1.52
CA VAL A 45 16.81 -11.99 1.05
C VAL A 45 15.85 -11.24 1.97
N ARG A 46 14.72 -11.85 2.33
CA ARG A 46 13.73 -11.25 3.24
C ARG A 46 14.35 -10.92 4.60
N GLN A 47 15.13 -11.84 5.19
CA GLN A 47 15.83 -11.61 6.46
C GLN A 47 16.83 -10.46 6.35
N ARG A 48 17.60 -10.39 5.26
CA ARG A 48 18.54 -9.30 5.00
C ARG A 48 17.83 -7.95 4.82
N LEU A 49 16.70 -7.91 4.12
CA LEU A 49 15.87 -6.72 3.97
C LEU A 49 15.37 -6.22 5.33
N HIS A 50 14.84 -7.10 6.18
CA HIS A 50 14.44 -6.73 7.53
C HIS A 50 15.61 -6.24 8.38
N ALA A 51 16.76 -6.90 8.31
CA ALA A 51 17.97 -6.47 9.03
C ALA A 51 18.46 -5.08 8.55
N SER A 52 18.27 -4.76 7.27
CA SER A 52 18.67 -3.47 6.68
C SER A 52 17.85 -2.27 7.18
N LEU A 53 16.73 -2.50 7.86
CA LEU A 53 15.97 -1.44 8.54
C LEU A 53 16.70 -0.87 9.76
N GLY A 54 17.64 -1.64 10.33
CA GLY A 54 18.54 -1.21 11.40
C GLY A 54 19.88 -0.67 10.87
N PRO A 55 20.90 -0.55 11.74
CA PRO A 55 22.25 -0.23 11.32
C PRO A 55 22.75 -1.21 10.25
N THR A 56 23.19 -0.68 9.12
CA THR A 56 23.65 -1.46 7.97
C THR A 56 24.90 -0.84 7.35
N THR A 57 25.51 -1.51 6.38
CA THR A 57 26.71 -1.04 5.68
C THR A 57 26.39 -0.64 4.24
N ALA A 58 27.22 0.22 3.65
CA ALA A 58 27.10 0.57 2.24
C ALA A 58 27.23 -0.66 1.31
N GLY A 59 28.02 -1.66 1.71
CA GLY A 59 28.15 -2.93 0.98
C GLY A 59 26.83 -3.71 0.96
N GLU A 60 26.21 -3.88 2.12
CA GLU A 60 24.92 -4.59 2.23
C GLU A 60 23.80 -3.90 1.45
N LEU A 61 23.71 -2.57 1.54
CA LEU A 61 22.74 -1.79 0.76
C LEU A 61 22.98 -1.94 -0.75
N CYS A 62 24.24 -1.96 -1.20
CA CYS A 62 24.59 -2.16 -2.60
C CYS A 62 24.16 -3.56 -3.09
N GLU A 63 24.45 -4.60 -2.32
CA GLU A 63 24.06 -5.98 -2.66
C GLU A 63 22.53 -6.13 -2.76
N LEU A 64 21.79 -5.60 -1.78
CA LEU A 64 20.33 -5.62 -1.79
C LEU A 64 19.76 -4.79 -2.97
N ASP A 65 20.34 -3.63 -3.28
CA ASP A 65 19.97 -2.82 -4.46
C ASP A 65 20.08 -3.61 -5.76
N GLN A 66 21.15 -4.40 -5.91
CA GLN A 66 21.34 -5.26 -7.09
C GLN A 66 20.36 -6.43 -7.10
N LEU A 67 20.18 -7.13 -5.97
CA LEU A 67 19.28 -8.29 -5.88
C LEU A 67 17.83 -7.90 -6.20
N ILE A 68 17.34 -6.79 -5.63
CA ILE A 68 16.00 -6.29 -5.91
C ILE A 68 15.88 -5.86 -7.38
N GLY A 69 16.89 -5.17 -7.92
CA GLY A 69 16.92 -4.76 -9.33
C GLY A 69 16.86 -5.93 -10.30
N GLN A 70 17.64 -6.99 -10.05
CA GLN A 70 17.65 -8.22 -10.85
C GLN A 70 16.32 -8.97 -10.78
N ALA A 71 15.74 -9.10 -9.59
CA ALA A 71 14.42 -9.72 -9.43
C ALA A 71 13.34 -8.91 -10.18
N SER A 72 13.37 -7.58 -10.04
CA SER A 72 12.47 -6.66 -10.75
C SER A 72 12.59 -6.79 -12.27
N ALA A 73 13.81 -6.88 -12.80
CA ALA A 73 14.07 -7.06 -14.22
C ALA A 73 13.49 -8.38 -14.75
N LYS A 74 13.63 -9.46 -13.97
CA LYS A 74 13.05 -10.76 -14.32
C LYS A 74 11.52 -10.71 -14.38
N LEU A 75 10.86 -10.18 -13.35
CA LEU A 75 9.39 -10.08 -13.33
C LEU A 75 8.87 -9.15 -14.45
N ALA A 76 9.52 -8.01 -14.68
CA ALA A 76 9.12 -7.10 -15.75
C ALA A 76 9.19 -7.77 -17.13
N SER A 77 10.22 -8.59 -17.37
CA SER A 77 10.37 -9.34 -18.62
C SER A 77 9.24 -10.35 -18.86
N GLU A 78 8.67 -10.94 -17.79
CA GLU A 78 7.52 -11.85 -17.87
C GLU A 78 6.19 -11.15 -18.24
N LEU A 79 6.15 -9.81 -18.17
CA LEU A 79 4.96 -8.99 -18.41
C LEU A 79 4.98 -8.21 -19.74
N LEU A 80 6.03 -8.37 -20.55
CA LEU A 80 6.11 -7.79 -21.89
C LEU A 80 5.04 -8.39 -22.83
N PRO A 81 4.57 -7.63 -23.85
CA PRO A 81 5.01 -6.28 -24.24
C PRO A 81 4.40 -5.15 -23.41
N ALA A 82 5.18 -4.09 -23.18
CA ALA A 82 4.78 -2.84 -22.52
C ALA A 82 5.50 -1.63 -23.13
N ASP A 83 5.07 -0.42 -22.78
CA ASP A 83 5.63 0.84 -23.26
C ASP A 83 6.50 1.54 -22.21
N LEU A 84 6.20 1.31 -20.92
CA LEU A 84 6.85 1.96 -19.78
C LEU A 84 6.86 1.02 -18.57
N ILE A 85 7.92 1.12 -17.76
CA ILE A 85 8.01 0.43 -16.47
C ILE A 85 8.15 1.47 -15.36
N VAL A 86 7.48 1.22 -14.25
CA VAL A 86 7.54 2.05 -13.04
C VAL A 86 7.98 1.15 -11.91
N SER A 87 9.13 1.45 -11.31
CA SER A 87 9.69 0.70 -10.20
C SER A 87 9.72 1.54 -8.95
N HIS A 88 8.90 1.18 -7.97
CA HIS A 88 9.01 1.75 -6.64
C HIS A 88 10.32 1.34 -5.95
N GLY A 89 10.72 0.08 -6.15
CA GLY A 89 11.75 -0.58 -5.36
C GLY A 89 11.25 -1.02 -3.99
N GLN A 90 12.18 -1.23 -3.06
CA GLN A 90 11.93 -1.57 -1.66
C GLN A 90 12.40 -0.42 -0.78
N THR A 91 11.50 0.18 0.00
CA THR A 91 11.90 1.18 1.01
C THR A 91 12.68 0.48 2.12
N VAL A 92 13.87 1.00 2.42
CA VAL A 92 14.70 0.59 3.58
C VAL A 92 14.85 1.71 4.60
N HIS A 93 14.69 2.97 4.20
CA HIS A 93 14.68 4.09 5.13
C HIS A 93 13.78 5.23 4.66
N HIS A 94 13.04 5.81 5.59
CA HIS A 94 12.26 7.03 5.38
C HIS A 94 12.56 7.95 6.56
N TRP A 95 13.39 8.97 6.31
CA TRP A 95 13.95 9.81 7.37
C TRP A 95 13.00 10.97 7.63
N VAL A 96 12.27 10.87 8.75
CA VAL A 96 11.44 11.95 9.29
C VAL A 96 12.08 12.45 10.57
N GLN A 97 12.26 13.76 10.68
CA GLN A 97 12.78 14.40 11.88
C GLN A 97 11.96 15.66 12.16
N ASP A 98 11.54 15.83 13.42
CA ASP A 98 10.74 16.98 13.87
C ASP A 98 9.44 17.16 13.07
N GLY A 99 8.84 16.06 12.62
CA GLY A 99 7.61 16.06 11.82
C GLY A 99 7.78 16.33 10.32
N GLU A 100 9.01 16.55 9.85
CA GLU A 100 9.31 16.81 8.44
C GLU A 100 10.09 15.66 7.80
N ALA A 101 9.73 15.26 6.58
CA ALA A 101 10.53 14.33 5.80
C ALA A 101 11.81 15.01 5.31
N LYS A 102 12.96 14.43 5.62
CA LYS A 102 14.29 14.93 5.24
C LYS A 102 14.93 14.10 4.12
N GLY A 103 14.49 12.86 3.95
CA GLY A 103 15.01 11.99 2.90
C GLY A 103 14.33 10.62 2.88
N THR A 104 14.60 9.86 1.83
CA THR A 104 14.11 8.49 1.71
C THR A 104 15.07 7.66 0.87
N LEU A 105 15.09 6.35 1.12
CA LEU A 105 15.92 5.40 0.40
C LEU A 105 15.07 4.19 -0.02
N GLN A 106 14.90 4.07 -1.33
CA GLN A 106 14.38 2.88 -1.99
C GLN A 106 15.53 2.16 -2.69
N LEU A 107 15.63 0.85 -2.48
CA LEU A 107 16.57 -0.02 -3.18
C LEU A 107 15.89 -0.72 -4.36
N GLY A 108 16.65 -1.07 -5.38
CA GLY A 108 16.18 -1.73 -6.59
C GLY A 108 16.71 -1.03 -7.83
N GLN A 109 17.93 -1.39 -8.23
CA GLN A 109 18.66 -0.70 -9.29
C GLN A 109 17.90 -0.74 -10.64
N PRO A 110 17.41 0.40 -11.17
CA PRO A 110 16.63 0.42 -12.41
C PRO A 110 17.44 0.03 -13.65
N ALA A 111 18.78 0.12 -13.62
CA ALA A 111 19.61 -0.28 -14.75
C ALA A 111 19.39 -1.75 -15.16
N TRP A 112 19.19 -2.67 -14.20
CA TRP A 112 18.86 -4.07 -14.53
C TRP A 112 17.57 -4.19 -15.33
N ILE A 113 16.57 -3.39 -14.98
CA ILE A 113 15.25 -3.39 -15.63
C ILE A 113 15.39 -2.84 -17.05
N VAL A 114 16.11 -1.73 -17.23
CA VAL A 114 16.39 -1.14 -18.54
C VAL A 114 17.12 -2.14 -19.43
N GLU A 115 18.23 -2.73 -18.96
CA GLU A 115 19.02 -3.67 -19.77
C GLU A 115 18.24 -4.94 -20.14
N ALA A 116 17.38 -5.45 -19.25
CA ALA A 116 16.60 -6.64 -19.52
C ALA A 116 15.42 -6.41 -20.48
N THR A 117 14.83 -5.21 -20.48
CA THR A 117 13.57 -4.95 -21.21
C THR A 117 13.72 -3.99 -22.39
N GLY A 118 14.78 -3.19 -22.41
CA GLY A 118 15.00 -2.10 -23.37
C GLY A 118 14.03 -0.93 -23.23
N LEU A 119 13.14 -0.92 -22.22
CA LEU A 119 12.10 0.08 -22.01
C LEU A 119 12.58 1.21 -21.10
N PRO A 120 11.99 2.42 -21.22
CA PRO A 120 12.19 3.46 -20.23
C PRO A 120 11.64 3.02 -18.87
N VAL A 121 12.36 3.39 -17.80
CA VAL A 121 11.99 3.06 -16.42
C VAL A 121 11.85 4.35 -15.61
N ILE A 122 10.71 4.55 -14.97
CA ILE A 122 10.54 5.55 -13.91
C ILE A 122 10.83 4.88 -12.57
N SER A 123 11.79 5.42 -11.83
CA SER A 123 12.13 4.99 -10.47
C SER A 123 12.09 6.17 -9.49
N ASP A 124 12.40 5.93 -8.21
CA ASP A 124 12.59 7.02 -7.22
C ASP A 124 11.40 7.99 -7.13
N VAL A 125 10.19 7.42 -7.07
CA VAL A 125 8.93 8.18 -7.14
C VAL A 125 8.65 9.08 -5.93
N ARG A 126 9.51 9.05 -4.90
CA ARG A 126 9.30 9.77 -3.63
C ARG A 126 10.23 10.96 -3.45
N SER A 127 11.50 10.85 -3.84
CA SER A 127 12.54 11.82 -3.45
C SER A 127 12.27 13.24 -3.95
N ARG A 128 11.66 13.38 -5.13
CA ARG A 128 11.37 14.70 -5.69
C ARG A 128 10.28 15.46 -4.92
N ASP A 129 9.30 14.78 -4.33
CA ASP A 129 8.32 15.42 -3.45
C ASP A 129 8.97 15.89 -2.14
N ILE A 130 9.83 15.05 -1.54
CA ILE A 130 10.59 15.42 -0.33
C ILE A 130 11.50 16.63 -0.58
N ALA A 131 12.23 16.64 -1.71
CA ALA A 131 13.06 17.77 -2.09
C ALA A 131 12.27 19.07 -2.31
N ALA A 132 10.97 18.97 -2.61
CA ALA A 132 10.04 20.10 -2.73
C ALA A 132 9.35 20.49 -1.40
N GLY A 133 9.72 19.85 -0.28
CA GLY A 133 9.13 20.08 1.05
C GLY A 133 7.89 19.24 1.35
N GLY A 134 7.56 18.27 0.49
CA GLY A 134 6.55 17.25 0.76
C GLY A 134 7.09 16.09 1.61
N HIS A 135 6.27 15.05 1.78
CA HIS A 135 6.63 13.88 2.58
C HIS A 135 7.02 12.65 1.73
N GLY A 136 6.81 12.67 0.42
CA GLY A 136 7.02 11.54 -0.48
C GLY A 136 6.10 10.35 -0.20
N ALA A 137 5.10 10.51 0.67
CA ALA A 137 4.18 9.49 1.15
C ALA A 137 2.95 10.14 1.83
N PRO A 138 1.82 9.41 1.95
CA PRO A 138 1.51 8.15 1.27
C PRO A 138 1.18 8.38 -0.21
N LEU A 139 1.68 7.52 -1.10
CA LEU A 139 1.36 7.60 -2.53
C LEU A 139 -0.05 7.07 -2.85
N ALA A 140 -0.58 6.18 -2.01
CA ALA A 140 -1.89 5.56 -2.19
C ALA A 140 -3.03 6.57 -2.35
N GLY A 141 -2.91 7.74 -1.70
CA GLY A 141 -3.87 8.83 -1.81
C GLY A 141 -4.08 9.32 -3.24
N ILE A 142 -3.08 9.20 -4.14
CA ILE A 142 -3.22 9.58 -5.56
C ILE A 142 -4.24 8.68 -6.25
N LEU A 143 -4.08 7.36 -6.11
CA LEU A 143 -5.03 6.40 -6.70
C LEU A 143 -6.38 6.51 -6.01
N ASP A 144 -6.41 6.53 -4.67
CA ASP A 144 -7.65 6.52 -3.91
C ASP A 144 -8.52 7.74 -4.20
N ASP A 145 -7.92 8.94 -4.24
CA ASP A 145 -8.64 10.19 -4.55
C ASP A 145 -9.20 10.13 -5.98
N LEU A 146 -8.39 9.79 -6.98
CA LEU A 146 -8.87 9.73 -8.38
C LEU A 146 -9.93 8.64 -8.58
N TRP A 147 -9.79 7.50 -7.93
CA TRP A 147 -10.65 6.34 -8.12
C TRP A 147 -12.00 6.47 -7.42
N LEU A 148 -12.02 7.08 -6.23
CA LEU A 148 -13.23 7.15 -5.40
C LEU A 148 -13.93 8.51 -5.47
N ARG A 149 -13.36 9.50 -6.18
CA ARG A 149 -13.96 10.82 -6.36
C ARG A 149 -15.39 10.71 -6.91
N GLY A 150 -16.29 11.48 -6.31
CA GLY A 150 -17.68 11.59 -6.77
C GLY A 150 -18.49 12.52 -5.88
N GLU A 151 -19.82 12.43 -6.00
CA GLU A 151 -20.78 13.25 -5.24
C GLU A 151 -20.95 12.83 -3.77
N HIS A 152 -20.56 11.59 -3.43
CA HIS A 152 -20.70 11.04 -2.10
C HIS A 152 -19.33 10.76 -1.46
N THR A 153 -19.26 10.88 -0.13
CA THR A 153 -18.07 10.49 0.63
C THR A 153 -17.84 8.99 0.50
N ARG A 154 -16.61 8.61 0.14
CA ARG A 154 -16.14 7.22 0.14
C ARG A 154 -14.84 7.12 0.92
N ALA A 155 -14.52 5.92 1.38
CA ALA A 155 -13.23 5.65 1.98
C ALA A 155 -12.53 4.51 1.23
N ALA A 156 -11.23 4.63 0.99
CA ALA A 156 -10.38 3.47 0.77
C ALA A 156 -9.86 3.00 2.14
N LEU A 157 -9.88 1.69 2.38
CA LEU A 157 -9.39 1.06 3.59
C LEU A 157 -8.32 0.02 3.21
N ASN A 158 -7.09 0.16 3.70
CA ASN A 158 -6.06 -0.84 3.53
C ASN A 158 -5.84 -1.61 4.84
N LEU A 159 -6.02 -2.93 4.80
CA LEU A 159 -5.83 -3.84 5.92
C LEU A 159 -4.43 -4.49 5.87
N GLY A 160 -3.41 -3.71 6.21
CA GLY A 160 -2.03 -4.19 6.37
C GLY A 160 -1.76 -4.73 7.77
N GLY A 161 -0.56 -4.49 8.31
CA GLY A 161 -0.31 -4.67 9.75
C GLY A 161 -1.10 -3.65 10.59
N ILE A 162 -1.08 -2.40 10.14
CA ILE A 162 -1.92 -1.29 10.61
C ILE A 162 -3.02 -1.06 9.57
N ALA A 163 -4.22 -0.74 10.03
CA ALA A 163 -5.29 -0.27 9.15
C ALA A 163 -5.10 1.22 8.87
N ASN A 164 -5.10 1.58 7.59
CA ASN A 164 -5.09 2.97 7.15
C ASN A 164 -6.26 3.24 6.22
N VAL A 165 -6.73 4.48 6.25
CA VAL A 165 -7.86 4.93 5.43
C VAL A 165 -7.52 6.18 4.66
N THR A 166 -8.08 6.31 3.46
CA THR A 166 -8.13 7.56 2.69
C THR A 166 -9.59 7.97 2.53
N ILE A 167 -10.01 9.07 3.16
CA ILE A 167 -11.36 9.62 3.04
C ILE A 167 -11.42 10.57 1.85
N VAL A 168 -12.23 10.22 0.87
CA VAL A 168 -12.43 10.98 -0.36
C VAL A 168 -13.78 11.67 -0.32
N ARG A 169 -13.77 13.00 -0.45
CA ARG A 169 -14.95 13.87 -0.32
C ARG A 169 -15.02 14.84 -1.49
N THR A 170 -16.24 15.18 -1.89
CA THR A 170 -16.47 16.15 -2.95
C THR A 170 -15.84 17.50 -2.59
N ALA A 171 -15.06 18.06 -3.52
CA ALA A 171 -14.43 19.37 -3.40
C ALA A 171 -13.55 19.58 -2.14
N ARG A 172 -13.02 18.50 -1.54
CA ARG A 172 -12.06 18.59 -0.44
C ARG A 172 -10.84 17.71 -0.74
N PRO A 173 -9.65 18.10 -0.30
CA PRO A 173 -8.49 17.22 -0.35
C PRO A 173 -8.78 15.90 0.38
N PRO A 174 -8.22 14.77 -0.10
CA PRO A 174 -8.31 13.50 0.60
C PRO A 174 -7.68 13.62 1.98
N LEU A 175 -8.29 12.97 2.96
CA LEU A 175 -7.78 12.90 4.33
C LEU A 175 -7.33 11.47 4.61
N ALA A 176 -6.03 11.26 4.78
CA ALA A 176 -5.46 9.96 5.07
C ALA A 176 -4.93 9.89 6.52
N PHE A 177 -5.15 8.76 7.19
CA PHE A 177 -4.66 8.50 8.54
C PHE A 177 -4.76 7.01 8.89
N ASP A 178 -4.04 6.60 9.94
CA ASP A 178 -4.13 5.26 10.49
C ASP A 178 -5.28 5.18 11.51
N THR A 179 -6.10 4.14 11.42
CA THR A 179 -7.21 3.92 12.36
C THR A 179 -6.75 3.17 13.60
N GLY A 180 -5.70 2.36 13.48
CA GLY A 180 -5.24 1.47 14.54
C GLY A 180 -4.68 0.15 14.01
N PRO A 181 -4.60 -0.90 14.86
CA PRO A 181 -4.10 -2.20 14.43
C PRO A 181 -5.05 -2.84 13.41
N ALA A 182 -4.45 -3.63 12.51
CA ALA A 182 -5.17 -4.58 11.65
C ALA A 182 -4.57 -5.97 11.86
N ASN A 183 -3.77 -6.47 10.93
CA ASN A 183 -3.20 -7.81 11.05
C ASN A 183 -2.06 -7.89 12.08
N CYS A 184 -1.44 -6.78 12.52
CA CYS A 184 -0.23 -6.89 13.36
C CYS A 184 -0.47 -7.64 14.69
N LEU A 185 -1.57 -7.35 15.38
CA LEU A 185 -1.93 -8.03 16.62
C LEU A 185 -2.44 -9.45 16.36
N LEU A 186 -3.19 -9.66 15.26
CA LEU A 186 -3.68 -10.98 14.84
C LEU A 186 -2.51 -11.91 14.51
N ASP A 187 -1.55 -11.45 13.72
CA ASP A 187 -0.33 -12.18 13.36
C ASP A 187 0.50 -12.50 14.60
N GLU A 188 0.61 -11.55 15.54
CA GLU A 188 1.34 -11.78 16.78
C GLU A 188 0.67 -12.85 17.66
N ALA A 189 -0.66 -12.77 17.84
CA ALA A 189 -1.43 -13.76 18.60
C ALA A 189 -1.34 -15.14 17.94
N ALA A 190 -1.53 -15.21 16.62
CA ALA A 190 -1.47 -16.46 15.86
C ALA A 190 -0.08 -17.10 15.95
N ARG A 191 1.00 -16.32 15.86
CA ARG A 191 2.37 -16.83 16.04
C ARG A 191 2.61 -17.38 17.45
N ARG A 192 2.13 -16.69 18.50
CA ARG A 192 2.24 -17.17 19.89
C ARG A 192 1.52 -18.51 20.07
N ALA A 193 0.37 -18.68 19.42
CA ALA A 193 -0.45 -19.88 19.53
C ALA A 193 0.06 -21.08 18.71
N THR A 194 0.53 -20.83 17.49
CA THR A 194 0.83 -21.89 16.49
C THR A 194 2.33 -22.17 16.31
N GLY A 195 3.20 -21.36 16.90
CA GLY A 195 4.65 -21.47 16.71
C GLY A 195 5.17 -20.90 15.38
N GLY A 196 4.35 -20.15 14.64
CA GLY A 196 4.85 -19.39 13.48
C GLY A 196 3.87 -19.08 12.35
N ALA A 197 2.69 -19.70 12.32
CA ALA A 197 1.69 -19.46 11.28
C ALA A 197 0.78 -18.27 11.63
N SER A 198 0.24 -17.61 10.60
CA SER A 198 -0.86 -16.66 10.74
C SER A 198 -2.19 -17.39 10.90
N ASP A 199 -3.23 -16.68 11.34
CA ASP A 199 -4.59 -17.22 11.37
C ASP A 199 -5.19 -17.25 9.96
N GLU A 200 -4.91 -18.34 9.24
CA GLU A 200 -5.32 -18.53 7.86
C GLU A 200 -6.86 -18.49 7.72
N ASP A 201 -7.36 -17.63 6.83
CA ASP A 201 -8.79 -17.31 6.64
C ASP A 201 -9.53 -16.79 7.89
N GLY A 202 -8.84 -16.57 9.02
CA GLY A 202 -9.46 -16.20 10.30
C GLY A 202 -10.12 -17.37 11.03
N ARG A 203 -9.69 -18.62 10.80
CA ARG A 203 -10.34 -19.84 11.32
C ARG A 203 -10.27 -19.95 12.84
N LEU A 204 -9.13 -19.59 13.45
CA LEU A 204 -9.00 -19.59 14.91
C LEU A 204 -9.90 -18.50 15.52
N ALA A 205 -9.88 -17.29 14.94
CA ALA A 205 -10.79 -16.22 15.37
C ALA A 205 -12.27 -16.63 15.25
N ALA A 206 -12.66 -17.38 14.22
CA ALA A 206 -14.03 -17.85 14.01
C ALA A 206 -14.48 -18.89 15.04
N ALA A 207 -13.55 -19.65 15.61
CA ALA A 207 -13.83 -20.67 16.63
C ALA A 207 -13.94 -20.08 18.04
N GLY A 208 -13.47 -18.85 18.24
CA GLY A 208 -13.45 -18.18 19.53
C GLY A 208 -14.68 -17.36 19.84
N THR A 209 -14.78 -16.96 21.09
CA THR A 209 -15.74 -15.96 21.59
C THR A 209 -14.97 -14.74 22.08
N PRO A 210 -15.26 -13.53 21.56
CA PRO A 210 -14.59 -12.32 22.03
C PRO A 210 -14.74 -12.11 23.54
N ASP A 211 -13.62 -11.91 24.24
CA ASP A 211 -13.61 -11.51 25.65
C ASP A 211 -13.96 -10.03 25.77
N THR A 212 -15.08 -9.76 26.43
CA THR A 212 -15.65 -8.40 26.49
C THR A 212 -14.80 -7.45 27.35
N GLN A 213 -14.16 -7.96 28.42
CA GLN A 213 -13.37 -7.12 29.32
C GLN A 213 -12.07 -6.69 28.63
N LEU A 214 -11.34 -7.65 28.05
CA LEU A 214 -10.13 -7.39 27.29
C LEU A 214 -10.42 -6.45 26.11
N LEU A 215 -11.53 -6.65 25.40
CA LEU A 215 -11.91 -5.76 24.31
C LEU A 215 -12.10 -4.31 24.78
N GLN A 216 -12.78 -4.10 25.92
CA GLN A 216 -12.98 -2.77 26.50
C GLN A 216 -11.65 -2.14 26.93
N ASP A 217 -10.78 -2.92 27.56
CA ASP A 217 -9.46 -2.46 28.01
C ASP A 217 -8.58 -2.05 26.82
N LEU A 218 -8.59 -2.83 25.73
CA LEU A 218 -7.85 -2.51 24.50
C LEU A 218 -8.43 -1.26 23.82
N LEU A 219 -9.76 -1.12 23.75
CA LEU A 219 -10.42 0.06 23.17
C LEU A 219 -10.18 1.36 23.96
N ALA A 220 -9.74 1.27 25.22
CA ALA A 220 -9.41 2.43 26.04
C ALA A 220 -8.08 3.10 25.68
N ASP A 221 -7.34 2.57 24.69
CA ASP A 221 -6.09 3.19 24.22
C ASP A 221 -6.32 4.65 23.75
N PRO A 222 -5.58 5.65 24.29
CA PRO A 222 -5.73 7.05 23.93
C PRO A 222 -5.57 7.34 22.43
N TYR A 223 -4.82 6.51 21.70
CA TYR A 223 -4.60 6.65 20.26
C TYR A 223 -5.91 6.72 19.48
N PHE A 224 -6.91 5.92 19.86
CA PHE A 224 -8.18 5.85 19.15
C PHE A 224 -8.96 7.18 19.24
N SER A 225 -8.74 7.96 20.30
CA SER A 225 -9.38 9.27 20.50
C SER A 225 -8.67 10.43 19.79
N LEU A 226 -7.48 10.22 19.21
CA LEU A 226 -6.76 11.29 18.50
C LEU A 226 -7.47 11.69 17.19
N PRO A 227 -7.56 13.00 16.87
CA PRO A 227 -8.08 13.46 15.59
C PRO A 227 -7.06 13.23 14.46
N PRO A 228 -7.50 13.04 13.20
CA PRO A 228 -6.61 13.08 12.04
C PRO A 228 -6.00 14.48 11.81
N PRO A 229 -4.82 14.58 11.16
CA PRO A 229 -3.98 13.48 10.68
C PRO A 229 -3.26 12.77 11.85
N LYS A 230 -3.22 11.44 11.80
CA LYS A 230 -2.51 10.60 12.76
C LYS A 230 -1.94 9.36 12.08
N SER A 231 -0.82 8.86 12.59
CA SER A 231 -0.16 7.65 12.11
C SER A 231 0.33 6.82 13.29
N THR A 232 0.57 5.53 13.09
CA THR A 232 1.03 4.59 14.10
C THR A 232 1.68 3.37 13.46
N GLY A 233 2.20 2.46 14.28
CA GLY A 233 2.90 1.28 13.85
C GLY A 233 2.96 0.20 14.92
N ARG A 234 3.80 -0.80 14.65
CA ARG A 234 4.04 -1.93 15.57
C ARG A 234 4.78 -1.51 16.84
N GLU A 235 5.39 -0.33 16.84
CA GLU A 235 6.02 0.29 18.00
C GLU A 235 5.00 0.70 19.08
N HIS A 236 3.73 0.93 18.71
CA HIS A 236 2.64 1.23 19.64
C HIS A 236 1.73 0.01 19.84
N PHE A 237 1.29 -0.61 18.75
CA PHE A 237 0.40 -1.77 18.79
C PHE A 237 1.18 -3.08 18.75
N HIS A 238 1.52 -3.59 19.93
CA HIS A 238 2.08 -4.91 20.14
C HIS A 238 1.36 -5.62 21.30
N LEU A 239 1.35 -6.96 21.30
CA LEU A 239 0.77 -7.70 22.42
C LEU A 239 1.71 -7.60 23.63
N GLY A 240 1.21 -7.06 24.74
CA GLY A 240 1.91 -7.08 26.03
C GLY A 240 1.67 -8.39 26.79
N ASP A 241 1.59 -8.26 28.11
CA ASP A 241 1.05 -9.29 29.00
C ASP A 241 -0.47 -9.34 28.82
N LEU A 242 -0.98 -10.51 28.46
CA LEU A 242 -2.40 -10.74 28.21
C LEU A 242 -3.00 -11.63 29.30
N PRO A 243 -4.32 -11.55 29.54
CA PRO A 243 -5.01 -12.52 30.38
C PRO A 243 -4.89 -13.95 29.79
N ASP A 244 -5.06 -14.95 30.65
CA ASP A 244 -5.05 -16.36 30.26
C ASP A 244 -6.33 -16.69 29.47
N LEU A 245 -6.27 -16.53 28.15
CA LEU A 245 -7.34 -16.81 27.20
C LEU A 245 -6.91 -17.92 26.24
N SER A 246 -7.89 -18.64 25.70
CA SER A 246 -7.63 -19.50 24.55
C SER A 246 -7.14 -18.66 23.36
N PRO A 247 -6.26 -19.20 22.51
CA PRO A 247 -5.87 -18.55 21.26
C PRO A 247 -7.05 -18.09 20.41
N GLU A 248 -8.10 -18.91 20.35
CA GLU A 248 -9.33 -18.64 19.62
C GLU A 248 -10.06 -17.41 20.16
N ASP A 249 -10.26 -17.32 21.49
CA ASP A 249 -10.93 -16.18 22.12
C ASP A 249 -10.11 -14.90 21.99
N LEU A 250 -8.79 -14.98 22.12
CA LEU A 250 -7.90 -13.84 21.91
C LEU A 250 -7.99 -13.31 20.47
N LEU A 251 -7.90 -14.20 19.47
CA LEU A 251 -8.00 -13.82 18.06
C LEU A 251 -9.40 -13.26 17.71
N ALA A 252 -10.46 -13.83 18.28
CA ALA A 252 -11.82 -13.30 18.15
C ALA A 252 -11.92 -11.88 18.73
N THR A 253 -11.31 -11.66 19.91
CA THR A 253 -11.26 -10.35 20.58
C THR A 253 -10.52 -9.30 19.75
N LEU A 254 -9.33 -9.64 19.24
CA LEU A 254 -8.51 -8.74 18.41
C LEU A 254 -9.16 -8.44 17.05
N THR A 255 -9.95 -9.39 16.52
CA THR A 255 -10.74 -9.18 15.31
C THR A 255 -11.84 -8.15 15.54
N GLU A 256 -12.57 -8.22 16.67
CA GLU A 256 -13.56 -7.21 17.03
C GLU A 256 -12.92 -5.84 17.31
N LEU A 257 -11.77 -5.80 17.99
CA LEU A 257 -11.01 -4.56 18.21
C LEU A 257 -10.73 -3.85 16.88
N THR A 258 -10.21 -4.58 15.90
CA THR A 258 -9.91 -4.03 14.57
C THR A 258 -11.18 -3.49 13.90
N ALA A 259 -12.27 -4.26 13.91
CA ALA A 259 -13.51 -3.86 13.27
C ALA A 259 -14.16 -2.63 13.93
N ILE A 260 -14.13 -2.55 15.26
CA ILE A 260 -14.68 -1.42 16.03
C ILE A 260 -13.85 -0.17 15.80
N THR A 261 -12.53 -0.24 15.95
CA THR A 261 -11.65 0.94 15.81
C THR A 261 -11.71 1.55 14.41
N ILE A 262 -11.80 0.74 13.36
CA ILE A 262 -12.02 1.22 11.98
C ILE A 262 -13.40 1.86 11.85
N ALA A 263 -14.45 1.23 12.38
CA ALA A 263 -15.81 1.76 12.27
C ALA A 263 -15.95 3.11 12.98
N ASP A 264 -15.45 3.22 14.21
CA ASP A 264 -15.49 4.45 15.01
C ASP A 264 -14.68 5.56 14.35
N ALA A 265 -13.52 5.23 13.77
CA ALA A 265 -12.70 6.20 13.04
C ALA A 265 -13.39 6.75 11.76
N LEU A 266 -14.26 5.95 11.12
CA LEU A 266 -14.99 6.33 9.92
C LEU A 266 -16.35 6.99 10.20
N ALA A 267 -16.93 6.77 11.38
CA ALA A 267 -18.25 7.27 11.76
C ALA A 267 -18.44 8.78 11.54
N PRO A 268 -17.47 9.68 11.86
CA PRO A 268 -17.62 11.12 11.63
C PRO A 268 -17.75 11.53 10.15
N TYR A 269 -17.33 10.66 9.23
CA TYR A 269 -17.33 10.94 7.79
C TYR A 269 -18.51 10.28 7.06
N ALA A 270 -19.16 9.31 7.71
CA ALA A 270 -20.30 8.56 7.19
C ALA A 270 -20.16 8.19 5.70
N PRO A 271 -19.07 7.49 5.31
CA PRO A 271 -18.86 7.13 3.91
C PRO A 271 -20.00 6.22 3.44
N VAL A 272 -20.54 6.48 2.25
CA VAL A 272 -21.58 5.62 1.65
C VAL A 272 -21.02 4.25 1.26
N GLU A 273 -19.70 4.14 1.22
CA GLU A 273 -18.97 2.95 0.82
C GLU A 273 -17.52 3.01 1.32
N VAL A 274 -17.02 1.86 1.76
CA VAL A 274 -15.64 1.65 2.20
C VAL A 274 -15.03 0.56 1.34
N VAL A 275 -14.10 0.94 0.45
CA VAL A 275 -13.43 0.03 -0.47
C VAL A 275 -12.21 -0.57 0.20
N ALA A 276 -12.26 -1.85 0.56
CA ALA A 276 -11.23 -2.54 1.33
C ALA A 276 -10.20 -3.25 0.43
N SER A 277 -8.92 -3.13 0.78
CA SER A 277 -7.76 -3.78 0.13
C SER A 277 -6.73 -4.28 1.15
N GLY A 278 -5.62 -4.85 0.68
CA GLY A 278 -4.52 -5.33 1.53
C GLY A 278 -4.72 -6.76 2.03
N GLY A 279 -3.73 -7.29 2.75
CA GLY A 279 -3.69 -8.70 3.14
C GLY A 279 -4.86 -9.15 4.03
N GLY A 280 -5.38 -8.25 4.87
CA GLY A 280 -6.44 -8.56 5.83
C GLY A 280 -7.81 -8.86 5.20
N VAL A 281 -8.03 -8.52 3.92
CA VAL A 281 -9.27 -8.92 3.23
C VAL A 281 -9.38 -10.43 3.02
N ARG A 282 -8.26 -11.18 3.15
CA ARG A 282 -8.24 -12.65 3.12
C ARG A 282 -8.76 -13.28 4.41
N ASN A 283 -8.73 -12.54 5.52
CA ASN A 283 -9.30 -13.01 6.78
C ASN A 283 -10.83 -12.84 6.73
N SER A 284 -11.53 -13.95 6.47
CA SER A 284 -12.98 -13.95 6.29
C SER A 284 -13.73 -13.52 7.56
N THR A 285 -13.19 -13.85 8.73
CA THR A 285 -13.74 -13.46 10.04
C THR A 285 -13.64 -11.96 10.28
N LEU A 286 -12.48 -11.37 9.97
CA LEU A 286 -12.27 -9.92 10.02
C LEU A 286 -13.18 -9.19 9.03
N LEU A 287 -13.28 -9.68 7.79
CA LEU A 287 -14.15 -9.09 6.78
C LEU A 287 -15.62 -9.15 7.21
N ALA A 288 -16.06 -10.26 7.80
CA ALA A 288 -17.40 -10.39 8.36
C ALA A 288 -17.62 -9.40 9.52
N ALA A 289 -16.64 -9.24 10.42
CA ALA A 289 -16.72 -8.27 11.52
C ALA A 289 -16.85 -6.83 11.01
N LEU A 290 -16.08 -6.45 9.99
CA LEU A 290 -16.16 -5.14 9.34
C LEU A 290 -17.51 -4.91 8.64
N LYS A 291 -17.99 -5.91 7.87
CA LYS A 291 -19.27 -5.83 7.14
C LYS A 291 -20.49 -5.65 8.05
N ARG A 292 -20.42 -6.05 9.33
CA ARG A 292 -21.49 -5.77 10.30
C ARG A 292 -21.57 -4.30 10.72
N ARG A 293 -20.52 -3.51 10.47
CA ARG A 293 -20.38 -2.12 10.95
C ARG A 293 -20.31 -1.10 9.84
N LEU A 294 -19.82 -1.50 8.66
CA LEU A 294 -19.47 -0.60 7.57
C LEU A 294 -19.99 -1.13 6.23
N PRO A 295 -20.30 -0.23 5.27
CA PRO A 295 -20.66 -0.60 3.90
C PRO A 295 -19.40 -1.01 3.12
N ILE A 296 -18.83 -2.17 3.47
CA ILE A 296 -17.61 -2.69 2.85
C ILE A 296 -17.89 -3.23 1.45
N THR A 297 -17.08 -2.78 0.49
CA THR A 297 -16.93 -3.37 -0.84
C THR A 297 -15.46 -3.75 -1.02
N LEU A 298 -15.15 -4.93 -1.54
CA LEU A 298 -13.75 -5.28 -1.82
C LEU A 298 -13.24 -4.50 -3.04
N SER A 299 -11.95 -4.16 -3.02
CA SER A 299 -11.28 -3.53 -4.16
C SER A 299 -11.49 -4.33 -5.46
N ASP A 300 -11.48 -5.67 -5.36
CA ASP A 300 -11.71 -6.59 -6.46
C ASP A 300 -13.10 -6.40 -7.10
N GLU A 301 -14.13 -6.13 -6.30
CA GLU A 301 -15.49 -5.86 -6.77
C GLU A 301 -15.59 -4.55 -7.56
N ARG A 302 -14.59 -3.66 -7.40
CA ARG A 302 -14.41 -2.44 -8.19
C ARG A 302 -13.38 -2.56 -9.31
N GLY A 303 -12.98 -3.79 -9.62
CA GLY A 303 -12.11 -4.12 -10.75
C GLY A 303 -10.61 -4.01 -10.45
N LEU A 304 -10.20 -3.61 -9.25
CA LEU A 304 -8.79 -3.55 -8.86
C LEU A 304 -8.47 -4.69 -7.87
N PRO A 305 -7.67 -5.70 -8.23
CA PRO A 305 -7.36 -6.79 -7.31
C PRO A 305 -6.77 -6.26 -5.99
N ALA A 306 -7.35 -6.65 -4.84
CA ALA A 306 -6.99 -6.07 -3.54
C ALA A 306 -5.53 -6.23 -3.16
N GLN A 307 -4.90 -7.34 -3.58
CA GLN A 307 -3.47 -7.61 -3.32
C GLN A 307 -2.56 -6.81 -4.27
N ALA A 308 -3.04 -6.45 -5.46
CA ALA A 308 -2.24 -5.80 -6.49
C ALA A 308 -2.41 -4.27 -6.55
N LYS A 309 -3.29 -3.71 -5.70
CA LYS A 309 -3.67 -2.28 -5.73
C LYS A 309 -2.46 -1.35 -5.69
N GLU A 310 -1.45 -1.64 -4.88
CA GLU A 310 -0.24 -0.81 -4.79
C GLU A 310 0.64 -0.89 -6.04
N ALA A 311 0.73 -2.05 -6.69
CA ALA A 311 1.43 -2.19 -7.96
C ALA A 311 0.68 -1.46 -9.10
N TYR A 312 -0.65 -1.48 -9.10
CA TYR A 312 -1.45 -0.67 -10.04
C TYR A 312 -1.35 0.83 -9.76
N LEU A 313 -1.22 1.23 -8.49
CA LEU A 313 -0.85 2.61 -8.13
C LEU A 313 0.49 2.99 -8.77
N MET A 314 1.50 2.11 -8.79
CA MET A 314 2.77 2.42 -9.45
C MET A 314 2.59 2.62 -10.96
N ALA A 315 1.81 1.77 -11.62
CA ALA A 315 1.48 1.95 -13.03
C ALA A 315 0.81 3.32 -13.30
N LEU A 316 -0.15 3.71 -12.44
CA LEU A 316 -0.82 5.02 -12.53
C LEU A 316 0.15 6.19 -12.28
N VAL A 317 0.94 6.14 -11.20
CA VAL A 317 1.90 7.20 -10.86
C VAL A 317 2.89 7.40 -12.00
N GLY A 318 3.47 6.32 -12.54
CA GLY A 318 4.40 6.48 -13.65
C GLY A 318 3.74 6.92 -14.94
N PHE A 319 2.51 6.49 -15.24
CA PHE A 319 1.74 7.04 -16.37
C PHE A 319 1.55 8.56 -16.24
N LEU A 320 1.10 9.03 -15.08
CA LEU A 320 0.91 10.46 -14.81
C LEU A 320 2.24 11.22 -14.84
N SER A 321 3.32 10.63 -14.30
CA SER A 321 4.66 11.21 -14.37
C SER A 321 5.20 11.29 -15.80
N TRP A 322 4.93 10.28 -16.63
CA TRP A 322 5.29 10.28 -18.05
C TRP A 322 4.59 11.41 -18.82
N HIS A 323 3.33 11.69 -18.45
CA HIS A 323 2.56 12.84 -18.91
C HIS A 323 2.87 14.15 -18.16
N GLN A 324 3.92 14.17 -17.34
CA GLN A 324 4.42 15.35 -16.63
C GLN A 324 3.36 16.03 -15.76
N VAL A 325 2.43 15.25 -15.21
CA VAL A 325 1.39 15.73 -14.30
C VAL A 325 2.02 16.00 -12.94
N PRO A 326 1.86 17.20 -12.36
CA PRO A 326 2.23 17.45 -10.98
C PRO A 326 1.40 16.60 -10.02
N LEU A 327 2.07 15.89 -9.11
CA LEU A 327 1.42 15.05 -8.10
C LEU A 327 1.94 15.46 -6.72
N LEU A 328 1.13 15.21 -5.69
CA LEU A 328 1.44 15.56 -4.29
C LEU A 328 1.71 17.07 -4.13
N THR A 329 2.87 17.44 -3.58
CA THR A 329 3.16 18.81 -3.14
C THR A 329 3.73 19.65 -4.28
N GLY A 330 2.98 20.67 -4.67
CA GLY A 330 3.46 21.69 -5.62
C GLY A 330 3.46 21.25 -7.09
N PRO A 331 4.12 22.03 -7.97
CA PRO A 331 4.07 21.83 -9.42
C PRO A 331 5.04 20.73 -9.92
N HIS A 332 5.36 19.74 -9.10
CA HIS A 332 6.46 18.80 -9.35
C HIS A 332 5.98 17.43 -9.82
N VAL A 333 6.65 16.91 -10.85
CA VAL A 333 6.43 15.57 -11.40
C VAL A 333 7.25 14.56 -10.61
N LEU A 334 6.65 13.45 -10.20
CA LEU A 334 7.34 12.43 -9.41
C LEU A 334 8.26 11.55 -10.27
N GLY A 335 9.28 10.99 -9.64
CA GLY A 335 10.15 9.98 -10.24
C GLY A 335 11.30 10.53 -11.07
N ARG A 336 12.23 9.61 -11.38
CA ARG A 336 13.40 9.79 -12.24
C ARG A 336 13.27 8.84 -13.44
N ILE A 337 13.50 9.36 -14.63
CA ILE A 337 13.47 8.58 -15.87
C ILE A 337 14.86 8.05 -16.18
N SER A 338 14.99 6.73 -16.28
CA SER A 338 16.10 6.05 -16.95
C SER A 338 15.67 5.76 -18.39
N PRO A 339 16.38 6.28 -19.42
CA PRO A 339 16.02 6.06 -20.81
C PRO A 339 16.19 4.59 -21.20
N GLY A 340 15.32 4.10 -22.09
CA GLY A 340 15.46 2.79 -22.70
C GLY A 340 16.38 2.80 -23.92
N ASN A 341 16.28 1.78 -24.76
CA ASN A 341 17.10 1.64 -25.97
C ASN A 341 16.71 2.59 -27.11
N SER A 342 15.49 3.15 -27.05
CA SER A 342 14.99 4.13 -28.02
C SER A 342 15.17 5.55 -27.50
N PRO A 343 15.34 6.55 -28.40
CA PRO A 343 15.37 7.96 -28.00
C PRO A 343 14.15 8.34 -27.14
N LEU A 344 14.40 9.01 -26.02
CA LEU A 344 13.34 9.42 -25.11
C LEU A 344 12.47 10.51 -25.76
N SER A 345 11.18 10.22 -25.91
CA SER A 345 10.17 11.18 -26.37
C SER A 345 9.01 11.18 -25.39
N LEU A 346 8.82 12.31 -24.70
CA LEU A 346 7.73 12.48 -23.74
C LEU A 346 6.52 13.13 -24.41
N PRO A 347 5.29 12.73 -24.04
CA PRO A 347 4.08 13.44 -24.43
C PRO A 347 4.07 14.87 -23.86
N PRO A 348 3.27 15.79 -24.43
CA PRO A 348 3.11 17.13 -23.87
C PRO A 348 2.59 17.05 -22.42
N PRO A 349 2.96 18.02 -21.56
CA PRO A 349 2.46 18.06 -20.20
C PRO A 349 0.93 18.12 -20.15
N ALA A 350 0.36 17.37 -19.21
CA ALA A 350 -1.09 17.33 -18.99
C ALA A 350 -1.46 17.86 -17.59
N SER A 351 -2.72 18.26 -17.42
CA SER A 351 -3.28 18.67 -16.13
C SER A 351 -3.67 17.47 -15.27
N LEU A 352 -3.86 17.64 -13.96
CA LEU A 352 -4.36 16.56 -13.11
C LEU A 352 -5.68 15.99 -13.65
N PRO A 353 -5.84 14.67 -13.79
CA PRO A 353 -7.08 14.08 -14.27
C PRO A 353 -8.22 14.29 -13.27
N THR A 354 -9.46 14.32 -13.78
CA THR A 354 -10.66 14.49 -12.97
C THR A 354 -11.10 13.21 -12.28
N GLY A 355 -10.57 12.06 -12.69
CA GLY A 355 -10.86 10.76 -12.07
C GLY A 355 -10.11 9.60 -12.71
N LEU A 356 -10.23 8.43 -12.09
CA LEU A 356 -9.70 7.15 -12.55
C LEU A 356 -10.86 6.15 -12.70
N ILE A 357 -11.05 5.66 -13.93
CA ILE A 357 -12.04 4.64 -14.26
C ILE A 357 -11.32 3.30 -14.39
N ILE A 358 -11.79 2.29 -13.66
CA ILE A 358 -11.29 0.92 -13.80
C ILE A 358 -12.19 0.16 -14.76
N ARG A 359 -11.61 -0.33 -15.85
CA ARG A 359 -12.30 -1.18 -16.83
C ARG A 359 -11.90 -2.63 -16.60
N THR A 360 -12.87 -3.46 -16.24
CA THR A 360 -12.69 -4.91 -16.16
C THR A 360 -12.81 -5.51 -17.55
N THR A 361 -11.88 -6.40 -17.92
CA THR A 361 -11.87 -7.14 -19.19
C THR A 361 -12.83 -8.32 -19.21
#